data_AF-A0A8T3LUG9-F1
#
_entry.id   AF-A0A8T3LUG9-F1
#
_cell.length_a   1.000
_cell.length_b   1.000
_cell.length_c   1.000
_cell.angle_alpha   90.00
_cell.angle_beta   90.00
_cell.angle_gamma   90.00
#
_symmetry.space_group_name_H-M   'P 1'
#
loop_
_entity.id
_entity.type
_entity.pdbx_description
1 polymer ?
#
loop_
_entity_poly.entity_id
_entity_poly.type
_entity_poly.pdbx_seq_one_letter_code
_entity_poly.pdbx_strand_id
1 'polypeptide(L)'
;MSATLQNVVRIGLALFMTVAGVAHFISPRSYVQHLPESVPFRGELVAITGLMELVLAAGLVGPRRFRGVTGVALAAFFVLVFPANVYAAVSQVPIDGVPTGWLRWARLPLQLPLIAASLWSTRRGGR
;
A
#
# COMPACT_ATOMS: atom_id res chain seq x y z
N MET A 1 -12.54 -21.09 5.95
CA MET A 1 -12.11 -20.60 4.62
C MET A 1 -10.88 -21.36 4.18
N SER A 2 -10.78 -21.75 2.91
CA SER A 2 -9.68 -22.58 2.39
C SER A 2 -8.32 -21.87 2.45
N ALA A 3 -7.27 -22.59 2.88
CA ALA A 3 -5.89 -22.14 2.88
C ALA A 3 -5.41 -21.70 1.47
N THR A 4 -6.02 -22.23 0.41
CA THR A 4 -5.76 -21.84 -0.98
C THR A 4 -6.14 -20.39 -1.24
N LEU A 5 -7.31 -19.94 -0.76
CA LEU A 5 -7.77 -18.56 -0.97
C LEU A 5 -6.87 -17.55 -0.24
N GLN A 6 -6.44 -17.87 0.98
CA GLN A 6 -5.48 -17.02 1.71
C GLN A 6 -4.15 -16.89 0.96
N ASN A 7 -3.66 -17.98 0.35
CA ASN A 7 -2.45 -17.93 -0.45
C ASN A 7 -2.62 -17.07 -1.71
N VAL A 8 -3.74 -17.22 -2.43
CA VAL A 8 -4.04 -16.42 -3.62
C VAL A 8 -4.11 -14.94 -3.27
N VAL A 9 -4.87 -14.56 -2.24
CA VAL A 9 -4.97 -13.16 -1.80
C VAL A 9 -3.63 -12.62 -1.35
N ARG A 10 -2.83 -13.40 -0.61
CA ARG A 10 -1.50 -12.96 -0.16
C ARG A 10 -0.54 -12.74 -1.32
N ILE A 11 -0.55 -13.62 -2.34
CA ILE A 11 0.27 -13.47 -3.54
C ILE A 11 -0.19 -12.25 -4.34
N GLY A 12 -1.50 -12.05 -4.49
CA GLY A 12 -2.06 -10.87 -5.13
C GLY A 12 -1.65 -9.57 -4.42
N LEU A 13 -1.70 -9.54 -3.09
CA LEU A 13 -1.19 -8.41 -2.30
C LEU A 13 0.31 -8.19 -2.52
N ALA A 14 1.11 -9.25 -2.52
CA ALA A 14 2.55 -9.13 -2.75
C ALA A 14 2.87 -8.56 -4.15
N LEU A 15 2.14 -9.00 -5.18
CA LEU A 15 2.27 -8.46 -6.53
C LEU A 15 1.86 -6.99 -6.58
N PHE A 16 0.70 -6.66 -6.01
CA PHE A 16 0.20 -5.29 -5.93
C PHE A 16 1.22 -4.35 -5.26
N MET A 17 1.76 -4.75 -4.09
CA MET A 17 2.76 -3.99 -3.35
C MET A 17 4.08 -3.87 -4.11
N THR A 18 4.50 -4.93 -4.83
CA THR A 18 5.70 -4.88 -5.68
C THR A 18 5.54 -3.85 -6.79
N VAL A 19 4.41 -3.87 -7.49
CA VAL A 19 4.14 -2.92 -8.58
C VAL A 19 4.07 -1.49 -8.05
N ALA A 20 3.38 -1.26 -6.94
CA ALA A 20 3.31 0.06 -6.29
C ALA A 20 4.70 0.56 -5.86
N GLY A 21 5.50 -0.32 -5.24
CA GLY A 21 6.84 0.02 -4.76
C GLY A 21 7.79 0.37 -5.91
N VAL A 22 7.77 -0.39 -7.00
CA VAL A 22 8.56 -0.08 -8.21
C VAL A 22 8.12 1.24 -8.84
N ALA A 23 6.81 1.51 -8.88
CA ALA A 23 6.28 2.74 -9.46
C ALA A 23 6.76 4.01 -8.73
N HIS A 24 7.03 3.95 -7.42
CA HIS A 24 7.65 5.07 -6.69
C HIS A 24 9.00 5.50 -7.28
N PHE A 25 9.76 4.57 -7.87
CA PHE A 25 11.08 4.85 -8.46
C PHE A 25 11.01 5.16 -9.96
N ILE A 26 10.01 4.62 -10.67
CA ILE A 26 9.81 4.92 -12.10
C ILE A 26 9.17 6.29 -12.30
N SER A 27 8.18 6.64 -11.47
CA SER A 27 7.39 7.88 -11.61
C SER A 27 7.27 8.66 -10.29
N PRO A 28 8.40 9.01 -9.64
CA PRO A 28 8.41 9.63 -8.29
C PRO A 28 7.60 10.93 -8.21
N ARG A 29 7.54 11.70 -9.31
CA ARG A 29 6.80 12.97 -9.38
C ARG A 29 5.32 12.80 -9.02
N SER A 30 4.66 11.74 -9.53
CA SER A 30 3.25 11.46 -9.24
C SER A 30 3.04 11.25 -7.75
N TYR A 31 3.93 10.53 -7.08
CA TYR A 31 3.85 10.25 -5.65
C TYR A 31 4.16 11.48 -4.80
N VAL A 32 5.13 12.32 -5.19
CA VAL A 32 5.44 13.58 -4.50
C VAL A 32 4.23 14.53 -4.50
N GLN A 33 3.44 14.53 -5.57
CA GLN A 33 2.20 15.32 -5.66
C GLN A 33 1.10 14.84 -4.69
N HIS A 34 1.21 13.64 -4.11
CA HIS A 34 0.30 13.18 -3.04
C HIS A 34 0.64 13.77 -1.66
N LEU A 35 1.68 14.60 -1.57
CA LEU A 35 2.10 15.25 -0.33
C LEU A 35 1.93 16.78 -0.44
N PRO A 36 1.38 17.45 0.61
CA PRO A 36 1.36 18.90 0.70
C PRO A 36 2.75 19.52 0.54
N GLU A 37 2.82 20.72 -0.04
CA GLU A 37 4.10 21.44 -0.19
C GLU A 37 4.80 21.77 1.13
N SER A 38 4.04 21.85 2.23
CA SER A 38 4.56 22.05 3.57
C SER A 38 5.31 20.85 4.16
N VAL A 39 5.20 19.66 3.54
CA VAL A 39 5.91 18.47 3.99
C VAL A 39 7.38 18.56 3.55
N PRO A 40 8.35 18.51 4.47
CA PRO A 40 9.77 18.51 4.10
C PRO A 40 10.18 17.14 3.53
N PHE A 41 11.23 17.11 2.71
CA PHE A 41 11.83 15.87 2.18
C PHE A 41 10.85 14.92 1.46
N ARG A 42 9.92 15.49 0.66
CA ARG A 42 8.88 14.71 -0.04
C ARG A 42 9.45 13.61 -0.93
N GLY A 43 10.56 13.87 -1.62
CA GLY A 43 11.19 12.90 -2.52
C GLY A 43 11.76 11.70 -1.75
N GLU A 44 12.42 11.97 -0.64
CA GLU A 44 13.00 10.96 0.26
C GLU A 44 11.90 10.15 0.93
N LEU A 45 10.83 10.79 1.40
CA LEU A 45 9.67 10.09 1.97
C LEU A 45 9.06 9.13 0.95
N VAL A 46 8.88 9.57 -0.31
CA VAL A 46 8.39 8.72 -1.41
C VAL A 46 9.34 7.54 -1.67
N ALA A 47 10.65 7.77 -1.68
CA ALA A 47 11.61 6.67 -1.86
C ALA A 47 11.58 5.67 -0.69
N ILE A 48 11.44 6.15 0.55
CA ILE A 48 11.33 5.32 1.75
C ILE A 48 10.04 4.51 1.72
N THR A 49 8.89 5.12 1.41
CA THR A 49 7.62 4.39 1.33
C THR A 49 7.67 3.36 0.21
N GLY A 50 8.21 3.69 -0.97
CA GLY A 50 8.41 2.73 -2.05
C GLY A 50 9.27 1.54 -1.65
N LEU A 51 10.37 1.77 -0.91
CA LEU A 51 11.20 0.70 -0.38
C LEU A 51 10.44 -0.17 0.65
N MET A 52 9.66 0.45 1.54
CA MET A 52 8.84 -0.28 2.52
C MET A 52 7.82 -1.18 1.82
N GLU A 53 7.19 -0.73 0.73
CA GLU A 53 6.25 -1.53 -0.05
C GLU A 53 6.92 -2.81 -0.60
N LEU A 54 8.15 -2.70 -1.14
CA LEU A 54 8.92 -3.83 -1.64
C LEU A 54 9.31 -4.81 -0.52
N VAL A 55 9.74 -4.29 0.64
CA VAL A 55 10.10 -5.12 1.80
C VAL A 55 8.87 -5.86 2.33
N LEU A 56 7.72 -5.19 2.43
CA LEU A 56 6.47 -5.81 2.86
C LEU A 56 5.99 -6.86 1.85
N ALA A 57 6.11 -6.58 0.55
CA ALA A 57 5.81 -7.55 -0.51
C ALA A 57 6.66 -8.83 -0.37
N ALA A 58 7.98 -8.68 -0.20
CA ALA A 58 8.89 -9.79 0.04
C ALA A 58 8.52 -10.56 1.33
N GLY A 59 8.15 -9.85 2.39
CA GLY A 59 7.70 -10.44 3.65
C GLY A 59 6.43 -11.28 3.53
N LEU A 60 5.53 -10.99 2.57
CA LEU A 60 4.29 -11.75 2.34
C LEU A 60 4.56 -13.09 1.67
N VAL A 61 5.53 -13.15 0.76
CA VAL A 61 5.92 -14.39 0.05
C VAL A 61 7.04 -15.16 0.76
N GLY A 62 7.75 -14.50 1.67
CA GLY A 62 8.84 -15.08 2.45
C GLY A 62 8.45 -16.14 3.48
N PRO A 63 9.37 -16.43 4.44
CA PRO A 63 9.23 -17.52 5.39
C PRO A 63 7.93 -17.43 6.20
N ARG A 64 7.24 -18.58 6.34
CA ARG A 64 5.95 -18.68 7.06
C ARG A 64 5.98 -18.08 8.47
N ARG A 65 7.12 -18.12 9.16
CA ARG A 65 7.27 -17.57 10.52
C ARG A 65 7.01 -16.06 10.59
N PHE A 66 7.34 -15.31 9.54
CA PHE A 66 7.22 -13.85 9.51
C PHE A 66 5.89 -13.34 8.97
N ARG A 67 5.13 -14.17 8.24
CA ARG A 67 3.90 -13.73 7.54
C ARG A 67 2.92 -12.98 8.44
N GLY A 68 2.68 -13.46 9.67
CA GLY A 68 1.78 -12.80 10.61
C GLY A 68 2.24 -11.39 11.00
N VAL A 69 3.54 -11.21 11.26
CA VAL A 69 4.14 -9.89 11.54
C VAL A 69 4.07 -9.00 10.30
N THR A 70 4.39 -9.53 9.12
CA THR A 70 4.27 -8.79 7.86
C THR A 70 2.84 -8.31 7.61
N GLY A 71 1.84 -9.13 7.88
CA GLY A 71 0.44 -8.74 7.71
C GLY A 71 0.03 -7.58 8.61
N VAL A 72 0.45 -7.59 9.87
CA VAL A 72 0.20 -6.48 10.81
C VAL A 72 0.98 -5.22 10.38
N ALA A 73 2.24 -5.37 9.99
CA ALA A 73 3.07 -4.26 9.50
C ALA A 73 2.47 -3.64 8.23
N LEU A 74 1.94 -4.46 7.32
CA LEU A 74 1.28 -4.00 6.10
C LEU A 74 -0.04 -3.27 6.40
N ALA A 75 -0.84 -3.79 7.34
CA ALA A 75 -2.04 -3.10 7.80
C ALA A 75 -1.69 -1.71 8.38
N ALA A 76 -0.67 -1.65 9.24
CA ALA A 76 -0.19 -0.39 9.81
C ALA A 76 0.35 0.56 8.73
N PHE A 77 1.10 0.04 7.76
CA PHE A 77 1.58 0.81 6.61
C PHE A 77 0.43 1.45 5.84
N PHE A 78 -0.63 0.68 5.52
CA PHE A 78 -1.82 1.25 4.88
C PHE A 78 -2.45 2.36 5.71
N VAL A 79 -2.55 2.22 7.04
CA VAL A 79 -3.05 3.31 7.88
C VAL A 79 -2.14 4.54 7.81
N LEU A 80 -0.82 4.36 7.82
CA LEU A 80 0.15 5.46 7.78
C LEU A 80 0.15 6.25 6.47
N VAL A 81 -0.09 5.60 5.33
CA VAL A 81 -0.17 6.28 4.02
C VAL A 81 -1.57 6.84 3.73
N PHE A 82 -2.58 6.55 4.55
CA PHE A 82 -3.95 7.05 4.38
C PHE A 82 -4.04 8.58 4.28
N PRO A 83 -3.32 9.39 5.09
CA PRO A 83 -3.37 10.85 4.96
C PRO A 83 -2.93 11.36 3.57
N ALA A 84 -1.94 10.71 2.93
CA ALA A 84 -1.51 11.07 1.58
C ALA A 84 -2.61 10.78 0.53
N ASN A 85 -3.33 9.66 0.69
CA ASN A 85 -4.48 9.35 -0.17
C ASN A 85 -5.66 10.32 0.04
N VAL A 86 -5.91 10.74 1.30
CA VAL A 86 -6.90 11.77 1.61
C VAL A 86 -6.50 13.09 0.97
N TYR A 87 -5.25 13.51 1.11
CA TYR A 87 -4.74 14.73 0.47
C TYR A 87 -4.93 14.70 -1.05
N ALA A 88 -4.58 13.58 -1.70
CA ALA A 88 -4.77 13.40 -3.13
C ALA A 88 -6.25 13.49 -3.57
N ALA A 89 -7.18 13.06 -2.72
CA ALA A 89 -8.62 13.15 -3.00
C ALA A 89 -9.17 14.58 -2.82
N VAL A 90 -8.70 15.33 -1.82
CA VAL A 90 -9.27 16.64 -1.44
C VAL A 90 -8.57 17.85 -2.05
N SER A 91 -7.27 17.77 -2.32
CA SER A 91 -6.43 18.94 -2.65
C SER A 91 -6.77 19.61 -3.98
N GLN A 92 -7.64 19.02 -4.81
CA GLN A 92 -7.99 19.46 -6.17
C GLN A 92 -6.79 19.63 -7.14
N VAL A 93 -5.56 19.43 -6.65
CA VAL A 93 -4.32 19.54 -7.42
C VAL A 93 -4.30 18.42 -8.48
N PRO A 94 -3.93 18.73 -9.73
CA PRO A 94 -3.69 17.71 -10.73
C PRO A 94 -2.53 16.81 -10.29
N ILE A 95 -2.80 15.53 -10.13
CA ILE A 95 -1.79 14.50 -9.83
C ILE A 95 -1.64 13.63 -11.06
N ASP A 96 -0.41 13.49 -11.54
CA ASP A 96 -0.08 12.73 -12.73
C ASP A 96 -0.55 11.27 -12.57
N GLY A 97 -1.35 10.77 -13.53
CA GLY A 97 -1.88 9.40 -13.51
C GLY A 97 -3.05 9.14 -12.55
N VAL A 98 -3.57 10.16 -11.86
CA VAL A 98 -4.81 10.05 -11.05
C VAL A 98 -5.99 10.60 -11.84
N PRO A 99 -7.10 9.84 -11.99
CA PRO A 99 -8.30 10.33 -12.66
C PRO A 99 -8.82 11.64 -12.06
N THR A 100 -9.45 12.48 -12.88
CA THR A 100 -10.09 13.71 -12.42
C THR A 100 -11.47 13.44 -11.81
N GLY A 101 -11.99 14.39 -11.03
CA GLY A 101 -13.35 14.31 -10.46
C GLY A 101 -13.50 13.30 -9.31
N TRP A 102 -14.66 12.66 -9.24
CA TRP A 102 -15.05 11.80 -8.11
C TRP A 102 -14.24 10.49 -8.02
N LEU A 103 -13.63 10.03 -9.13
CA LEU A 103 -12.85 8.80 -9.16
C LEU A 103 -11.63 8.82 -8.22
N ARG A 104 -11.13 10.01 -7.87
CA ARG A 104 -10.04 10.20 -6.89
C ARG A 104 -10.37 9.60 -5.53
N TRP A 105 -11.64 9.63 -5.15
CA TRP A 105 -12.14 9.19 -3.85
C TRP A 105 -12.24 7.68 -3.74
N ALA A 106 -12.27 6.94 -4.86
CA ALA A 106 -12.40 5.49 -4.87
C ALA A 106 -11.25 4.77 -4.15
N ARG A 107 -10.09 5.42 -4.00
CA ARG A 107 -8.93 4.90 -3.28
C ARG A 107 -9.13 4.79 -1.78
N LEU A 108 -9.93 5.68 -1.18
CA LEU A 108 -10.18 5.72 0.26
C LEU A 108 -10.93 4.48 0.77
N PRO A 109 -12.10 4.09 0.22
CA PRO A 109 -12.81 2.91 0.69
C PRO A 109 -12.03 1.62 0.37
N LEU A 110 -11.21 1.60 -0.68
CA LEU A 110 -10.38 0.45 -1.05
C LEU A 110 -9.32 0.10 0.03
N GLN A 111 -8.95 1.06 0.86
CA GLN A 111 -7.96 0.86 1.92
C GLN A 111 -8.45 -0.11 3.01
N LEU A 112 -9.76 -0.13 3.30
CA LEU A 112 -10.35 -1.03 4.29
C LEU A 112 -10.26 -2.52 3.86
N PRO A 113 -10.66 -2.91 2.64
CA PRO A 113 -10.40 -4.25 2.11
C PRO A 113 -8.93 -4.64 2.12
N LEU A 114 -8.01 -3.72 1.79
CA LEU A 114 -6.57 -4.02 1.76
C LEU A 114 -6.02 -4.32 3.18
N ILE A 115 -6.43 -3.52 4.16
CA ILE A 115 -6.11 -3.76 5.57
C ILE A 115 -6.67 -5.11 6.02
N ALA A 116 -7.96 -5.37 5.78
CA ALA A 116 -8.59 -6.63 6.14
C ALA A 116 -7.92 -7.84 5.46
N ALA A 117 -7.61 -7.73 4.17
CA ALA A 117 -6.95 -8.77 3.38
C ALA A 117 -5.53 -9.04 3.89
N SER A 118 -4.76 -8.02 4.27
CA SER A 118 -3.41 -8.17 4.82
C SER A 118 -3.41 -8.98 6.12
N LEU A 119 -4.31 -8.66 7.04
CA LEU A 119 -4.45 -9.38 8.32
C LEU A 119 -5.00 -10.79 8.10
N TRP A 120 -6.04 -10.92 7.29
CA TRP A 120 -6.72 -12.20 7.09
C TRP A 120 -5.87 -13.22 6.32
N SER A 121 -5.15 -12.80 5.28
CA SER A 121 -4.34 -13.70 4.43
C SER A 121 -3.03 -14.17 5.09
N THR A 122 -2.67 -13.57 6.23
CA THR A 122 -1.45 -13.86 6.99
C THR A 122 -1.70 -14.49 8.36
N ARG A 123 -2.96 -14.54 8.82
CA ARG A 123 -3.35 -15.30 10.02
C ARG A 123 -2.92 -16.75 9.87
N ARG A 124 -2.28 -17.30 10.90
CA ARG A 124 -2.05 -18.75 10.98
C ARG A 124 -3.42 -19.40 11.14
N GLY A 125 -3.83 -20.26 10.20
CA GLY A 125 -4.95 -21.15 10.42
C GLY A 125 -4.70 -21.93 11.71
N GLY A 126 -5.68 -21.92 12.62
CA GLY A 126 -5.60 -22.65 13.88
C GLY A 126 -5.19 -24.10 13.60
N ARG A 127 -4.25 -24.59 14.41
CA ARG A 127 -3.97 -26.02 14.50
C ARG A 127 -5.20 -26.72 15.04
#